data_AF-A0A2E2ZLL6-F1
#
_entry.id   AF-A0A2E2ZLL6-F1
#
_cell.length_a   1.000
_cell.length_b   1.000
_cell.length_c   1.000
_cell.angle_alpha   90.00
_cell.angle_beta   90.00
_cell.angle_gamma   90.00
#
_symmetry.space_group_name_H-M   'P 1'
#
loop_
_entity.id
_entity.type
_entity.pdbx_description
1 polymer ?
#
loop_
_entity_poly.entity_id
_entity_poly.type
_entity_poly.pdbx_seq_one_letter_code
_entity_poly.pdbx_strand_id
1 'polypeptide(L)'
;MNNKKDKPNHIHLPHLPSPHGFLPNILDQYIHSKWPQYLLQCFLAIVSLFLILLVGDSVMRAAIVVGVASSAFTIFVIPDSIAATPRKVIGGHVVAIIIALIIVGIVQIFNIGDSRLILNISAAISVGIGIIIMVITNTEHPPAAGTSLGLIIHGFDWSSVVFIIASTILLSIIRIILRRRMINLL
;
A
#
# COMPACT_ATOMS: atom_id res chain seq x y z
N MET A 1 -44.42 -5.83 36.22
CA MET A 1 -42.95 -5.72 36.08
C MET A 1 -42.54 -6.45 34.81
N ASN A 2 -42.23 -5.68 33.75
CA ASN A 2 -42.00 -6.18 32.39
C ASN A 2 -40.49 -6.31 32.16
N ASN A 3 -39.98 -7.55 32.05
CA ASN A 3 -38.56 -7.85 31.91
C ASN A 3 -38.16 -7.84 30.43
N LYS A 4 -37.65 -6.69 29.95
CA LYS A 4 -37.10 -6.54 28.60
C LYS A 4 -35.65 -7.05 28.63
N LYS A 5 -35.46 -8.33 28.32
CA LYS A 5 -34.13 -8.91 28.09
C LYS A 5 -33.52 -8.29 26.83
N ASP A 6 -32.35 -7.68 27.01
CA ASP A 6 -31.49 -7.18 25.94
C ASP A 6 -31.14 -8.33 24.96
N LYS A 7 -31.53 -8.17 23.69
CA LYS A 7 -31.02 -9.02 22.61
C LYS A 7 -29.68 -8.44 22.15
N PRO A 8 -28.60 -9.23 22.07
CA PRO A 8 -27.33 -8.75 21.54
C PRO A 8 -27.49 -8.41 20.05
N ASN A 9 -26.95 -7.26 19.65
CA ASN A 9 -26.88 -6.83 18.25
C ASN A 9 -26.13 -7.89 17.43
N HIS A 10 -26.85 -8.64 16.60
CA HIS A 10 -26.24 -9.54 15.64
C HIS A 10 -25.48 -8.71 14.60
N ILE A 11 -24.16 -8.78 14.63
CA ILE A 11 -23.29 -8.23 13.59
C ILE A 11 -23.62 -9.00 12.31
N HIS A 12 -24.14 -8.31 11.29
CA HIS A 12 -24.29 -8.87 9.95
C HIS A 12 -22.88 -9.15 9.39
N LEU A 13 -22.38 -10.35 9.62
CA LEU A 13 -21.21 -10.87 8.93
C LEU A 13 -21.60 -11.08 7.46
N PRO A 14 -20.77 -10.66 6.48
CA PRO A 14 -20.99 -11.02 5.09
C PRO A 14 -21.05 -12.55 5.00
N HIS A 15 -22.05 -13.07 4.28
CA HIS A 15 -22.18 -14.49 4.01
C HIS A 15 -20.93 -14.95 3.24
N LEU A 16 -19.98 -15.57 3.94
CA LEU A 16 -18.86 -16.26 3.32
C LEU A 16 -19.43 -17.55 2.71
N PRO A 17 -19.44 -17.68 1.38
CA PRO A 17 -19.90 -18.90 0.75
C PRO A 17 -18.98 -20.05 1.16
N SER A 18 -19.57 -21.17 1.58
CA SER A 18 -18.84 -22.36 1.97
C SER A 18 -18.19 -22.98 0.73
N PRO A 19 -16.88 -23.30 0.75
CA PRO A 19 -16.23 -23.94 -0.38
C PRO A 19 -16.87 -25.32 -0.59
N HIS A 20 -17.35 -25.60 -1.80
CA HIS A 20 -17.90 -26.90 -2.19
C HIS A 20 -16.94 -27.53 -3.20
N GLY A 21 -16.11 -28.47 -2.74
CA GLY A 21 -15.23 -29.25 -3.62
C GLY A 21 -14.05 -29.88 -2.88
N PHE A 22 -13.75 -31.13 -3.21
CA PHE A 22 -12.68 -31.96 -2.63
C PHE A 22 -11.26 -31.48 -3.04
N LEU A 23 -11.15 -30.52 -3.97
CA LEU A 23 -9.90 -29.81 -4.32
C LEU A 23 -10.12 -28.28 -4.39
N PRO A 24 -10.22 -27.56 -3.26
CA PRO A 24 -10.62 -26.14 -3.27
C PRO A 24 -9.45 -25.13 -3.23
N ASN A 25 -8.18 -25.55 -3.25
CA ASN A 25 -7.10 -24.74 -2.66
C ASN A 25 -6.02 -24.17 -3.61
N ILE A 26 -6.17 -24.20 -4.94
CA ILE A 26 -5.15 -23.63 -5.86
C ILE A 26 -5.71 -22.49 -6.71
N LEU A 27 -6.94 -22.62 -7.22
CA LEU A 27 -7.61 -21.59 -8.02
C LEU A 27 -8.88 -21.13 -7.31
N ASP A 28 -9.06 -19.81 -7.26
CA ASP A 28 -10.28 -19.18 -6.73
C ASP A 28 -11.51 -19.72 -7.48
N GLN A 29 -12.47 -20.27 -6.74
CA GLN A 29 -13.68 -20.86 -7.30
C GLN A 29 -14.57 -19.81 -8.00
N TYR A 30 -14.40 -18.52 -7.66
CA TYR A 30 -15.16 -17.41 -8.22
C TYR A 30 -14.60 -16.85 -9.53
N ILE A 31 -13.39 -17.25 -9.91
CA ILE A 31 -12.74 -16.84 -11.15
C ILE A 31 -13.73 -17.05 -12.31
N HIS A 32 -14.35 -18.24 -12.44
CA HIS A 32 -15.32 -18.63 -13.50
C HIS A 32 -16.51 -17.70 -13.72
N SER A 33 -16.98 -16.99 -12.70
CA SER A 33 -18.14 -16.10 -12.84
C SER A 33 -17.76 -14.69 -13.33
N LYS A 34 -16.51 -14.25 -13.10
CA LYS A 34 -16.07 -12.85 -13.31
C LYS A 34 -14.69 -12.72 -14.00
N TRP A 35 -14.25 -13.72 -14.77
CA TRP A 35 -12.98 -13.69 -15.53
C TRP A 35 -12.69 -12.37 -16.25
N PRO A 36 -13.63 -11.75 -17.01
CA PRO A 36 -13.29 -10.54 -17.76
C PRO A 36 -12.92 -9.36 -16.85
N GLN A 37 -13.53 -9.23 -15.67
CA GLN A 37 -13.16 -8.19 -14.71
C GLN A 37 -11.79 -8.47 -14.08
N TYR A 38 -11.51 -9.73 -13.73
CA TYR A 38 -10.21 -10.14 -13.19
C TYR A 38 -9.09 -9.84 -14.19
N LEU A 39 -9.24 -10.29 -15.45
CA LEU A 39 -8.27 -10.06 -16.51
C LEU A 39 -8.08 -8.56 -16.79
N LEU A 40 -9.16 -7.78 -16.82
CA LEU A 40 -9.08 -6.33 -17.02
C LEU A 40 -8.34 -5.64 -15.88
N GLN A 41 -8.63 -5.96 -14.61
CA GLN A 41 -7.98 -5.35 -13.45
C GLN A 41 -6.50 -5.72 -13.38
N CYS A 42 -6.15 -6.98 -13.64
CA CYS A 42 -4.75 -7.41 -13.73
C CYS A 42 -4.01 -6.74 -14.89
N PHE A 43 -4.64 -6.62 -16.07
CA PHE A 43 -4.07 -5.92 -17.21
C PHE A 43 -3.85 -4.43 -16.91
N LEU A 44 -4.84 -3.75 -16.29
CA LEU A 44 -4.70 -2.36 -15.87
C LEU A 44 -3.59 -2.19 -14.83
N ALA A 45 -3.45 -3.12 -13.89
CA ALA A 45 -2.34 -3.13 -12.94
C ALA A 45 -0.99 -3.24 -13.65
N ILE A 46 -0.85 -4.18 -14.58
CA ILE A 46 0.37 -4.38 -15.38
C ILE A 46 0.69 -3.12 -16.18
N VAL A 47 -0.27 -2.56 -16.92
CA VAL A 47 -0.05 -1.35 -17.73
C VAL A 47 0.32 -0.17 -16.85
N SER A 48 -0.39 0.05 -15.73
CA SER A 48 -0.09 1.15 -14.81
C SER A 48 1.31 1.01 -14.21
N LEU A 49 1.70 -0.19 -13.79
CA LEU A 49 3.03 -0.45 -13.26
C LEU A 49 4.09 -0.32 -14.33
N PHE A 50 3.86 -0.84 -15.53
CA PHE A 50 4.79 -0.68 -16.63
C PHE A 50 5.03 0.80 -16.96
N LEU A 51 3.97 1.62 -17.03
CA LEU A 51 4.10 3.06 -17.27
C LEU A 51 4.82 3.78 -16.13
N ILE A 52 4.50 3.44 -14.87
CA ILE A 52 5.20 3.98 -13.70
C ILE A 52 6.69 3.61 -13.76
N LEU A 53 7.00 2.35 -14.02
CA LEU A 53 8.37 1.84 -14.07
C LEU A 53 9.14 2.29 -15.31
N LEU A 54 8.47 2.74 -16.37
CA LEU A 54 9.14 3.37 -17.52
C LEU A 54 9.78 4.71 -17.15
N VAL A 55 9.16 5.42 -16.19
CA VAL A 55 9.69 6.68 -15.62
C VAL A 55 10.68 6.39 -14.49
N GLY A 56 10.53 5.25 -13.82
CA GLY A 56 11.50 4.76 -12.86
C GLY A 56 12.79 4.37 -13.57
N ASP A 57 13.79 5.24 -13.52
CA ASP A 57 15.12 4.97 -14.08
C ASP A 57 15.63 3.57 -13.67
N SER A 58 16.50 2.93 -14.48
CA SER A 58 17.06 1.59 -14.21
C SER A 58 17.89 1.48 -12.91
N VAL A 59 17.99 2.57 -12.16
CA VAL A 59 18.71 2.76 -10.89
C VAL A 59 17.75 2.92 -9.70
N MET A 60 16.42 2.88 -9.92
CA MET A 60 15.47 3.03 -8.83
C MET A 60 15.59 1.92 -7.79
N ARG A 61 15.53 2.37 -6.54
CA ARG A 61 15.83 1.62 -5.34
C ARG A 61 14.74 0.56 -5.14
N ALA A 62 15.12 -0.72 -5.21
CA ALA A 62 14.19 -1.85 -5.28
C ALA A 62 13.07 -1.81 -4.23
N ALA A 63 13.37 -1.41 -2.99
CA ALA A 63 12.38 -1.29 -1.93
C ALA A 63 11.28 -0.24 -2.20
N ILE A 64 11.62 0.89 -2.83
CA ILE A 64 10.65 1.94 -3.19
C ILE A 64 9.74 1.44 -4.30
N VAL A 65 10.32 0.79 -5.31
CA VAL A 65 9.58 0.17 -6.41
C VAL A 65 8.61 -0.89 -5.89
N VAL A 66 9.04 -1.73 -4.95
CA VAL A 66 8.17 -2.72 -4.29
C VAL A 66 7.03 -2.04 -3.53
N GLY A 67 7.29 -0.93 -2.85
CA GLY A 67 6.26 -0.11 -2.19
C GLY A 67 5.20 0.38 -3.19
N VAL A 68 5.61 0.96 -4.31
CA VAL A 68 4.68 1.44 -5.36
C VAL A 68 3.94 0.29 -6.04
N ALA A 69 4.61 -0.83 -6.30
CA ALA A 69 4.00 -2.05 -6.84
C ALA A 69 2.91 -2.61 -5.93
N SER A 70 3.16 -2.62 -4.61
CA SER A 70 2.20 -3.07 -3.61
C SER A 70 1.02 -2.08 -3.46
N SER A 71 1.22 -0.78 -3.67
CA SER A 71 0.12 0.20 -3.79
C SER A 71 -0.78 -0.09 -4.98
N ALA A 72 -0.19 -0.37 -6.15
CA ALA A 72 -0.96 -0.73 -7.35
C ALA A 72 -1.75 -2.02 -7.10
N PHE A 73 -1.13 -3.05 -6.53
CA PHE A 73 -1.81 -4.29 -6.14
C PHE A 73 -3.03 -3.99 -5.25
N THR A 74 -2.83 -3.20 -4.20
CA THR A 74 -3.93 -2.84 -3.27
C THR A 74 -5.09 -2.13 -4.00
N ILE A 75 -4.77 -1.25 -4.94
CA ILE A 75 -5.77 -0.47 -5.68
C ILE A 75 -6.56 -1.31 -6.68
N PHE A 76 -5.89 -2.21 -7.41
CA PHE A 76 -6.52 -2.98 -8.48
C PHE A 76 -7.11 -4.31 -8.00
N VAL A 77 -6.53 -4.94 -6.98
CA VAL A 77 -6.98 -6.24 -6.45
C VAL A 77 -8.04 -6.05 -5.36
N ILE A 78 -7.84 -5.09 -4.46
CA ILE A 78 -8.75 -4.82 -3.35
C ILE A 78 -9.24 -3.36 -3.41
N PRO A 79 -9.86 -2.93 -4.53
CA PRO A 79 -10.26 -1.54 -4.73
C PRO A 79 -11.14 -1.04 -3.58
N ASP A 80 -12.03 -1.90 -3.07
CA ASP A 80 -13.00 -1.60 -2.01
C ASP A 80 -12.38 -1.42 -0.62
N SER A 81 -11.12 -1.80 -0.43
CA SER A 81 -10.43 -1.60 0.84
C SER A 81 -10.29 -0.13 1.21
N ILE A 82 -10.32 0.12 2.52
CA ILE A 82 -10.02 1.44 3.09
C ILE A 82 -8.58 1.84 2.70
N ALA A 83 -7.63 0.88 2.74
CA ALA A 83 -6.23 1.07 2.40
C ALA A 83 -5.98 1.52 0.94
N ALA A 84 -6.91 1.24 0.01
CA ALA A 84 -6.85 1.70 -1.37
C ALA A 84 -7.32 3.16 -1.54
N THR A 85 -7.96 3.79 -0.55
CA THR A 85 -8.49 5.15 -0.72
C THR A 85 -7.37 6.17 -0.99
N PRO A 86 -7.60 7.20 -1.85
CA PRO A 86 -6.58 8.19 -2.21
C PRO A 86 -5.92 8.84 -0.99
N ARG A 87 -6.71 9.13 0.06
CA ARG A 87 -6.21 9.68 1.32
C ARG A 87 -5.19 8.76 1.99
N LYS A 88 -5.43 7.44 2.01
CA LYS A 88 -4.51 6.47 2.59
C LYS A 88 -3.27 6.29 1.72
N VAL A 89 -3.46 6.11 0.40
CA VAL A 89 -2.36 5.90 -0.55
C VAL A 89 -1.42 7.10 -0.54
N ILE A 90 -1.92 8.30 -0.85
CA ILE A 90 -1.10 9.51 -0.92
C ILE A 90 -0.59 9.87 0.49
N GLY A 91 -1.49 9.89 1.48
CA GLY A 91 -1.15 10.28 2.85
C GLY A 91 -0.08 9.38 3.48
N GLY A 92 -0.21 8.06 3.32
CA GLY A 92 0.75 7.11 3.86
C GLY A 92 2.14 7.28 3.27
N HIS A 93 2.25 7.44 1.95
CA HIS A 93 3.54 7.68 1.29
C HIS A 93 4.13 9.06 1.64
N VAL A 94 3.30 10.10 1.80
CA VAL A 94 3.75 11.42 2.28
C VAL A 94 4.29 11.32 3.71
N VAL A 95 3.60 10.62 4.61
CA VAL A 95 4.09 10.37 5.98
C VAL A 95 5.41 9.61 5.95
N ALA A 96 5.52 8.55 5.13
CA ALA A 96 6.75 7.79 4.95
C ALA A 96 7.93 8.66 4.50
N ILE A 97 7.72 9.54 3.52
CA ILE A 97 8.75 10.49 3.03
C ILE A 97 9.17 11.45 4.14
N ILE A 98 8.22 12.05 4.85
CA ILE A 98 8.51 13.03 5.92
C ILE A 98 9.33 12.39 7.02
N ILE A 99 8.93 11.21 7.50
CA ILE A 99 9.66 10.51 8.56
C ILE A 99 11.06 10.10 8.08
N ALA A 100 11.20 9.56 6.87
CA ALA A 100 12.49 9.21 6.32
C ALA A 100 13.41 10.45 6.21
N LEU A 101 12.89 11.58 5.72
CA LEU A 101 13.64 12.84 5.62
C LEU A 101 14.12 13.33 7.00
N ILE A 102 13.27 13.29 8.02
CA ILE A 102 13.63 13.67 9.39
C ILE A 102 14.76 12.78 9.92
N ILE A 103 14.64 11.46 9.76
CA ILE A 103 15.64 10.51 10.25
C ILE A 103 16.98 10.69 9.54
N VAL A 104 16.99 10.85 8.21
CA VAL A 104 18.20 11.12 7.43
C VAL A 104 18.84 12.44 7.87
N GLY A 105 18.04 13.49 8.04
CA GLY A 105 18.51 14.79 8.52
C GLY A 105 19.17 14.71 9.91
N ILE A 106 18.57 13.96 10.85
CA ILE A 106 19.14 13.73 12.18
C ILE A 106 20.50 13.02 12.07
N VAL A 107 20.58 11.93 11.29
CA VAL A 107 21.83 11.18 11.11
C VAL A 107 22.94 12.06 10.54
N GLN A 108 22.61 12.92 9.58
CA GLN A 108 23.54 13.86 8.96
C GLN A 108 23.98 14.98 9.91
N ILE A 109 23.05 15.62 10.63
CA ILE A 109 23.34 16.73 11.55
C ILE A 109 24.26 16.30 12.68
N PHE A 110 24.01 15.12 13.26
CA PHE A 110 24.80 14.59 14.38
C PHE A 110 26.01 13.78 13.92
N ASN A 111 26.25 13.67 12.60
CA ASN A 111 27.33 12.89 12.01
C ASN A 111 27.46 11.49 12.62
N ILE A 112 26.34 10.77 12.72
CA ILE A 112 26.21 9.53 13.51
C ILE A 112 27.07 8.38 12.93
N GLY A 113 27.62 8.55 11.72
CA GLY A 113 28.51 7.60 11.06
C GLY A 113 27.76 6.63 10.15
N ASP A 114 28.46 6.14 9.11
CA ASP A 114 27.86 5.36 8.01
C ASP A 114 27.99 3.84 8.19
N SER A 115 27.80 3.34 9.41
CA SER A 115 27.83 1.89 9.64
C SER A 115 26.53 1.23 9.17
N ARG A 116 26.62 -0.02 8.66
CA ARG A 116 25.44 -0.82 8.29
C ARG A 116 24.46 -0.99 9.45
N LEU A 117 24.97 -1.04 10.68
CA LEU A 117 24.14 -1.17 11.89
C LEU A 117 23.31 0.09 12.13
N ILE A 118 23.91 1.28 11.97
CA ILE A 118 23.20 2.56 12.08
C ILE A 118 22.12 2.65 11.00
N LEU A 119 22.44 2.31 9.75
CA LEU A 119 21.49 2.32 8.65
C LEU A 119 20.27 1.41 8.93
N ASN A 120 20.49 0.19 9.43
CA ASN A 120 19.42 -0.73 9.80
C ASN A 120 18.55 -0.21 10.94
N ILE A 121 19.17 0.41 11.96
CA ILE A 121 18.45 1.03 13.08
C ILE A 121 17.62 2.21 12.59
N SER A 122 18.20 3.10 11.79
CA SER A 122 17.50 4.24 11.19
C SER A 122 16.31 3.79 10.33
N ALA A 123 16.48 2.71 9.56
CA ALA A 123 15.42 2.10 8.77
C ALA A 123 14.27 1.58 9.65
N ALA A 124 14.59 0.80 10.69
CA ALA A 124 13.61 0.27 11.62
C ALA A 124 12.84 1.38 12.37
N ILE A 125 13.55 2.41 12.83
CA ILE A 125 12.96 3.58 13.49
C ILE A 125 12.06 4.34 12.51
N SER A 126 12.52 4.58 11.28
CA SER A 126 11.75 5.30 10.25
C SER A 126 10.44 4.58 9.91
N VAL A 127 10.49 3.24 9.77
CA VAL A 127 9.29 2.44 9.52
C VAL A 127 8.37 2.43 10.75
N GLY A 128 8.90 2.20 11.95
CA GLY A 128 8.13 2.13 13.18
C GLY A 128 7.41 3.43 13.51
N ILE A 129 8.13 4.56 13.46
CA ILE A 129 7.54 5.90 13.66
C ILE A 129 6.53 6.18 12.53
N GLY A 130 6.87 5.85 11.29
CA GLY A 130 5.97 6.00 10.15
C GLY A 130 4.63 5.29 10.35
N ILE A 131 4.65 4.05 10.85
CA ILE A 131 3.44 3.28 11.18
C ILE A 131 2.61 4.00 12.26
N ILE A 132 3.24 4.43 13.35
CA ILE A 132 2.55 5.15 14.45
C ILE A 132 1.89 6.42 13.92
N ILE A 133 2.61 7.24 13.16
CA ILE A 133 2.07 8.48 12.59
C ILE A 133 0.96 8.19 11.57
N MET A 134 1.10 7.14 10.75
CA MET A 134 0.04 6.73 9.82
C MET A 134 -1.24 6.33 10.56
N VAL A 135 -1.13 5.61 11.69
CA VAL A 135 -2.27 5.25 12.54
C VAL A 135 -2.92 6.51 13.14
N ILE A 136 -2.12 7.41 13.72
CA ILE A 136 -2.62 8.64 14.34
C ILE A 136 -3.33 9.55 13.33
N THR A 137 -2.76 9.68 12.13
CA THR A 137 -3.28 10.56 11.08
C THR A 137 -4.38 9.93 10.24
N ASN A 138 -4.74 8.67 10.52
CA ASN A 138 -5.70 7.90 9.74
C ASN A 138 -5.26 7.83 8.26
N THR A 139 -3.98 7.55 8.02
CA THR A 139 -3.33 7.40 6.70
C THR A 139 -2.66 6.03 6.50
N GLU A 140 -3.10 5.00 7.22
CA GLU A 140 -2.57 3.64 7.13
C GLU A 140 -2.60 3.11 5.70
N HIS A 141 -1.42 2.96 5.13
CA HIS A 141 -1.20 2.35 3.84
C HIS A 141 0.04 1.45 3.94
N PRO A 142 -0.14 0.13 4.16
CA PRO A 142 0.97 -0.79 4.39
C PRO A 142 2.11 -0.69 3.36
N PRO A 143 1.85 -0.48 2.05
CA PRO A 143 2.92 -0.29 1.06
C PRO A 143 3.86 0.89 1.34
N ALA A 144 3.39 1.95 2.02
CA ALA A 144 4.21 3.11 2.38
C ALA A 144 5.31 2.80 3.39
N ALA A 145 5.16 1.73 4.20
CA ALA A 145 6.24 1.25 5.06
C ALA A 145 7.46 0.80 4.23
N GLY A 146 7.22 0.13 3.09
CA GLY A 146 8.28 -0.24 2.14
C GLY A 146 8.98 0.97 1.52
N THR A 147 8.23 2.04 1.23
CA THR A 147 8.78 3.32 0.76
C THR A 147 9.67 3.97 1.80
N SER A 148 9.21 4.07 3.06
CA SER A 148 10.01 4.61 4.17
C SER A 148 11.33 3.85 4.34
N LEU A 149 11.24 2.51 4.33
CA LEU A 149 12.41 1.64 4.40
C LEU A 149 13.38 1.90 3.24
N GLY A 150 12.85 1.96 2.01
CA GLY A 150 13.64 2.15 0.81
C GLY A 150 14.38 3.49 0.77
N LEU A 151 13.74 4.57 1.23
CA LEU A 151 14.36 5.90 1.33
C LEU A 151 15.52 5.94 2.31
N ILE A 152 15.49 5.12 3.38
CA ILE A 152 16.61 5.02 4.31
C ILE A 152 17.73 4.11 3.76
N ILE A 153 17.39 2.87 3.37
CA ILE A 153 18.39 1.84 3.04
C ILE A 153 19.23 2.22 1.85
N HIS A 154 18.57 2.74 0.83
CA HIS A 154 19.24 3.02 -0.41
C HIS A 154 19.75 4.47 -0.43
N GLY A 155 19.15 5.36 0.36
CA GLY A 155 19.53 6.75 0.49
C GLY A 155 18.46 7.68 -0.07
N PHE A 156 18.31 8.83 0.56
CA PHE A 156 17.29 9.80 0.22
C PHE A 156 17.72 10.66 -0.96
N ASP A 157 16.92 10.67 -2.02
CA ASP A 157 17.14 11.50 -3.19
C ASP A 157 15.81 12.12 -3.67
N TRP A 158 15.89 13.35 -4.19
CA TRP A 158 14.71 14.10 -4.63
C TRP A 158 14.01 13.45 -5.82
N SER A 159 14.74 12.75 -6.69
CA SER A 159 14.19 11.96 -7.79
C SER A 159 13.24 10.87 -7.29
N SER A 160 13.63 10.14 -6.24
CA SER A 160 12.80 9.11 -5.60
C SER A 160 11.55 9.70 -4.98
N VAL A 161 11.66 10.86 -4.31
CA VAL A 161 10.50 11.57 -3.75
C VAL A 161 9.51 11.96 -4.85
N VAL A 162 9.99 12.59 -5.92
CA VAL A 162 9.15 12.98 -7.06
C VAL A 162 8.47 11.75 -7.68
N PHE A 163 9.21 10.67 -7.87
CA PHE A 163 8.68 9.41 -8.38
C PHE A 163 7.58 8.82 -7.48
N ILE A 164 7.77 8.77 -6.16
CA ILE A 164 6.77 8.26 -5.21
C ILE A 164 5.49 9.11 -5.29
N ILE A 165 5.63 10.44 -5.23
CA ILE A 165 4.49 11.35 -5.26
C ILE A 165 3.74 11.25 -6.60
N ALA A 166 4.46 11.28 -7.73
CA ALA A 166 3.86 11.15 -9.05
C ALA A 166 3.12 9.82 -9.21
N SER A 167 3.74 8.71 -8.78
CA SER A 167 3.15 7.37 -8.86
C SER A 167 1.89 7.24 -8.01
N THR A 168 1.91 7.73 -6.77
CA THR A 168 0.78 7.64 -5.84
C THR A 168 -0.39 8.52 -6.26
N ILE A 169 -0.13 9.70 -6.83
CA ILE A 169 -1.15 10.55 -7.44
C ILE A 169 -1.76 9.85 -8.66
N LEU A 170 -0.93 9.34 -9.58
CA LEU A 170 -1.40 8.64 -10.77
C LEU A 170 -2.29 7.45 -10.42
N LEU A 171 -1.83 6.58 -9.51
CA LEU A 171 -2.59 5.44 -9.03
C LEU A 171 -3.91 5.85 -8.35
N SER A 172 -3.90 6.95 -7.58
CA SER A 172 -5.10 7.48 -6.93
C SER A 172 -6.11 8.02 -7.94
N ILE A 173 -5.65 8.72 -8.99
CA ILE A 173 -6.50 9.21 -10.09
C ILE A 173 -7.13 8.04 -10.84
N ILE A 174 -6.31 7.06 -11.23
CA ILE A 174 -6.75 5.82 -11.88
C ILE A 174 -7.85 5.17 -11.05
N ARG A 175 -7.64 5.01 -9.73
CA ARG A 175 -8.64 4.44 -8.83
C ARG A 175 -9.94 5.23 -8.87
N ILE A 176 -9.90 6.55 -8.77
CA ILE A 176 -11.11 7.39 -8.75
C ILE A 176 -11.91 7.21 -10.05
N ILE A 177 -11.24 7.20 -11.19
CA ILE A 177 -11.86 7.05 -12.51
C ILE A 177 -12.46 5.64 -12.68
N LEU A 178 -11.69 4.61 -12.33
CA LEU A 178 -12.06 3.21 -12.56
C LEU A 178 -12.86 2.60 -11.42
N ARG A 179 -13.14 3.34 -10.33
CA ARG A 179 -13.77 2.77 -9.12
C ARG A 179 -15.07 2.03 -9.41
N ARG A 180 -15.92 2.56 -10.29
CA ARG A 180 -17.21 1.94 -10.62
C ARG A 180 -17.08 0.67 -11.47
N ARG A 181 -15.91 0.41 -12.04
CA ARG A 181 -15.62 -0.71 -12.95
C ARG A 181 -14.82 -1.82 -12.27
N MET A 182 -14.13 -1.52 -11.19
CA MET A 182 -13.34 -2.46 -10.41
C MET A 182 -14.20 -3.19 -9.39
N ILE A 183 -13.94 -4.48 -9.19
CA ILE A 183 -14.55 -5.31 -8.15
C ILE A 183 -13.46 -5.81 -7.20
N ASN A 184 -13.83 -6.17 -5.98
CA ASN A 184 -12.90 -6.86 -5.10
C ASN A 184 -12.57 -8.26 -5.65
N LEU A 185 -11.27 -8.57 -5.74
CA LEU A 185 -10.73 -9.86 -6.20
C LEU A 185 -10.32 -10.77 -5.04
N LEU A 186 -10.44 -10.29 -3.79
CA LEU A 186 -10.20 -11.02 -2.54
C LEU A 186 -11.47 -11.14 -1.69
#